data_AF-A0A344UTW8-F1
#
_entry.id   AF-A0A344UTW8-F1
#
_cell.length_a   1.000
_cell.length_b   1.000
_cell.length_c   1.000
_cell.angle_alpha   90.00
_cell.angle_beta   90.00
_cell.angle_gamma   90.00
#
_symmetry.space_group_name_H-M   'P 1'
#
loop_
_entity.id
_entity.type
_entity.pdbx_description
1 polymer ?
#
loop_
_entity_poly.entity_id
_entity_poly.type
_entity_poly.pdbx_seq_one_letter_code
_entity_poly.pdbx_strand_id
1 'polypeptide(L)'
;MSDAVTSRNEESMDEETGLNLFDDSASAAGSFAHAMWGYERTSVDNYVREIEQQVSTLKQLTRHMRHQVAEAEKEAEKTDFARLGAHATSILTAAETQAKDLVAKAGTEAERIKEEGRRVAADLRAAAQTEADDIRVAGLANQRELREQATKDARSSVDQARQQATNIVSQSQTHAQAVAAEANTRAEATRQSAEAQARQMIESAQKETGAQQAKGQEQASAAIASAQKEADTLVSRAKKEAAGVRTKAQQEAAAIVAKAREESERIATAAKTNHDQAIARINEIQAKASQDMDQASKNLQESTVKAEKIREDALTEGDKVRTEAAREAENRISVAHRQAAMMKERLEEQYAWRKEQLEREVAALLQRKASVQAQLGNLRDLAEEAKQDFPDADPFAEEHKEQKKAPAAKEKAADPDADRTRVRPANQPAGPEEKTTVIE
;
A
#
# COMPACT_ATOMS: atom_id res chain seq x y z
N MET A 1 -77.20 28.43 -65.60
CA MET A 1 -77.14 28.05 -67.03
C MET A 1 -76.90 26.55 -67.05
N SER A 2 -77.96 25.73 -67.08
CA SER A 2 -78.54 25.09 -68.30
C SER A 2 -77.49 24.18 -68.96
N ASP A 3 -77.64 22.86 -69.08
CA ASP A 3 -78.84 22.05 -69.33
C ASP A 3 -78.74 20.60 -68.82
N ALA A 4 -79.91 19.95 -68.79
CA ALA A 4 -80.19 18.56 -68.47
C ALA A 4 -80.07 17.60 -69.68
N VAL A 5 -80.35 16.30 -69.42
CA VAL A 5 -80.81 15.18 -70.30
C VAL A 5 -79.90 13.94 -70.13
N THR A 6 -80.22 12.96 -69.26
CA THR A 6 -81.13 11.78 -69.38
C THR A 6 -80.47 10.48 -69.85
N SER A 7 -80.56 9.49 -68.95
CA SER A 7 -80.57 8.01 -69.05
C SER A 7 -79.85 7.23 -70.17
N ARG A 8 -79.02 6.26 -69.74
CA ARG A 8 -79.05 4.89 -70.27
C ARG A 8 -78.59 3.87 -69.21
N ASN A 9 -79.42 2.84 -69.00
CA ASN A 9 -79.21 1.64 -68.19
C ASN A 9 -78.01 0.80 -68.66
N GLU A 10 -77.50 -0.06 -67.75
CA GLU A 10 -77.14 -1.49 -67.90
C GLU A 10 -76.22 -1.86 -66.70
N GLU A 11 -76.76 -2.32 -65.56
CA GLU A 11 -77.06 -3.71 -65.16
C GLU A 11 -75.83 -4.65 -65.03
N SER A 12 -75.58 -5.03 -63.77
CA SER A 12 -75.08 -6.30 -63.21
C SER A 12 -74.50 -7.35 -64.16
N MET A 13 -73.23 -7.71 -63.93
CA MET A 13 -72.64 -8.98 -64.36
C MET A 13 -72.17 -9.74 -63.11
N ASP A 14 -73.14 -10.17 -62.29
CA ASP A 14 -73.00 -11.45 -61.62
C ASP A 14 -73.00 -12.48 -62.74
N GLU A 15 -71.85 -13.08 -63.04
CA GLU A 15 -71.77 -14.22 -63.94
C GLU A 15 -72.36 -15.46 -63.25
N GLU A 16 -73.68 -15.39 -63.01
CA GLU A 16 -74.58 -16.53 -63.08
C GLU A 16 -74.41 -17.14 -64.48
N THR A 17 -73.50 -18.09 -64.56
CA THR A 17 -73.43 -19.02 -65.70
C THR A 17 -74.78 -19.73 -65.79
N GLY A 18 -75.66 -19.21 -66.62
CA GLY A 18 -77.01 -19.71 -66.98
C GLY A 18 -77.03 -21.08 -67.67
N LEU A 19 -76.09 -21.96 -67.32
CA LEU A 19 -76.10 -23.39 -67.64
C LEU A 19 -76.22 -24.27 -66.37
N ASN A 20 -76.10 -23.70 -65.17
CA ASN A 20 -76.28 -24.45 -63.91
C ASN A 20 -77.75 -24.51 -63.43
N LEU A 21 -78.69 -23.98 -64.22
CA LEU A 21 -80.13 -23.96 -63.93
C LEU A 21 -80.91 -25.07 -64.68
N PHE A 22 -80.25 -25.82 -65.57
CA PHE A 22 -80.80 -27.05 -66.14
C PHE A 22 -80.40 -28.25 -65.27
N ASP A 23 -80.99 -28.26 -64.08
CA ASP A 23 -81.54 -29.43 -63.42
C ASP A 23 -80.61 -30.68 -63.35
N ASP A 24 -79.67 -30.66 -62.39
CA ASP A 24 -78.99 -31.87 -61.86
C ASP A 24 -79.98 -32.82 -61.13
N SER A 25 -81.28 -32.49 -61.13
CA SER A 25 -82.42 -33.34 -60.73
C SER A 25 -83.46 -33.59 -61.83
N ALA A 26 -83.22 -33.14 -63.08
CA ALA A 26 -84.10 -33.50 -64.20
C ALA A 26 -83.82 -34.96 -64.52
N SER A 27 -84.74 -35.83 -64.13
CA SER A 27 -84.71 -37.18 -64.65
C SER A 27 -84.83 -37.11 -66.16
N ALA A 28 -83.87 -37.69 -66.87
CA ALA A 28 -83.87 -37.77 -68.34
C ALA A 28 -84.87 -38.81 -68.85
N ALA A 29 -85.87 -39.18 -68.03
CA ALA A 29 -87.06 -39.91 -68.41
C ALA A 29 -87.97 -39.05 -69.33
N GLY A 30 -87.42 -38.63 -70.47
CA GLY A 30 -88.24 -38.25 -71.62
C GLY A 30 -89.11 -39.45 -71.98
N SER A 31 -90.41 -39.24 -72.21
CA SER A 31 -91.34 -40.34 -72.45
C SER A 31 -90.88 -41.19 -73.65
N PHE A 32 -90.45 -42.41 -73.40
CA PHE A 32 -90.15 -43.36 -74.45
C PHE A 32 -91.45 -43.77 -75.17
N ALA A 33 -91.43 -43.88 -76.50
CA ALA A 33 -92.61 -44.27 -77.28
C ALA A 33 -93.04 -45.70 -76.93
N HIS A 34 -94.35 -45.92 -76.70
CA HIS A 34 -94.87 -47.23 -76.28
C HIS A 34 -95.01 -48.17 -77.49
N ALA A 35 -94.16 -49.21 -77.55
CA ALA A 35 -94.25 -50.29 -78.53
C ALA A 35 -94.91 -51.51 -77.88
N MET A 36 -95.77 -52.23 -78.61
CA MET A 36 -96.60 -53.33 -78.08
C MET A 36 -95.78 -54.49 -77.46
N TRP A 37 -94.50 -54.60 -77.79
CA TRP A 37 -93.53 -55.58 -77.28
C TRP A 37 -92.29 -54.85 -76.70
N GLY A 38 -92.51 -53.87 -75.83
CA GLY A 38 -91.45 -53.06 -75.20
C GLY A 38 -91.06 -53.54 -73.79
N TYR A 39 -89.94 -53.02 -73.28
CA TYR A 39 -89.52 -53.21 -71.88
C TYR A 39 -90.56 -52.61 -70.91
N GLU A 40 -90.73 -53.24 -69.75
CA GLU A 40 -91.67 -52.81 -68.72
C GLU A 40 -91.31 -51.42 -68.18
N ARG A 41 -92.24 -50.46 -68.25
CA ARG A 41 -92.01 -49.05 -67.91
C ARG A 41 -91.48 -48.85 -66.49
N THR A 42 -92.05 -49.53 -65.50
CA THR A 42 -91.63 -49.48 -64.08
C THR A 42 -90.20 -49.97 -63.89
N SER A 43 -89.80 -51.02 -64.59
CA SER A 43 -88.44 -51.56 -64.56
C SER A 43 -87.43 -50.61 -65.23
N VAL A 44 -87.83 -49.96 -66.34
CA VAL A 44 -87.01 -48.93 -67.02
C VAL A 44 -86.86 -47.69 -66.14
N ASP A 45 -87.95 -47.21 -65.54
CA ASP A 45 -87.92 -46.02 -64.68
C ASP A 45 -87.05 -46.25 -63.43
N ASN A 46 -87.14 -47.43 -62.81
CA ASN A 46 -86.26 -47.80 -61.69
C ASN A 46 -84.79 -47.86 -62.10
N TYR A 47 -84.50 -48.42 -63.27
CA TYR A 47 -83.14 -48.52 -63.80
C TYR A 47 -82.56 -47.15 -64.20
N VAL A 48 -83.37 -46.28 -64.81
CA VAL A 48 -82.99 -44.89 -65.12
C VAL A 48 -82.68 -44.12 -63.84
N ARG A 49 -83.51 -44.29 -62.79
CA ARG A 49 -83.28 -43.65 -61.49
C ARG A 49 -82.00 -44.14 -60.81
N GLU A 50 -81.67 -45.43 -60.94
CA GLU A 50 -80.42 -45.99 -60.46
C GLU A 50 -79.21 -45.43 -61.24
N ILE A 51 -79.31 -45.33 -62.57
CA ILE A 51 -78.28 -44.70 -63.41
C ILE A 51 -78.09 -43.23 -63.03
N GLU A 52 -79.16 -42.48 -62.80
CA GLU A 52 -79.08 -41.08 -62.37
C GLU A 52 -78.37 -40.93 -61.02
N GLN A 53 -78.68 -41.82 -60.06
CA GLN A 53 -77.95 -41.89 -58.80
C GLN A 53 -76.46 -42.19 -59.03
N GLN A 54 -76.13 -43.17 -59.87
CA GLN A 54 -74.74 -43.49 -60.24
C GLN A 54 -74.03 -42.33 -60.96
N VAL A 55 -74.73 -41.59 -61.84
CA VAL A 55 -74.18 -40.42 -62.54
C VAL A 55 -73.93 -39.29 -61.55
N SER A 56 -74.82 -39.07 -60.58
CA SER A 56 -74.63 -38.05 -59.54
C SER A 56 -73.45 -38.38 -58.62
N THR A 57 -73.29 -39.64 -58.22
CA THR A 57 -72.15 -40.08 -57.39
C THR A 57 -70.84 -40.01 -58.17
N LEU A 58 -70.83 -40.40 -59.45
CA LEU A 58 -69.68 -40.24 -60.34
C LEU A 58 -69.34 -38.77 -60.58
N LYS A 59 -70.32 -37.87 -60.74
CA LYS A 59 -70.09 -36.42 -60.86
C LYS A 59 -69.49 -35.84 -59.57
N GLN A 60 -69.99 -36.25 -58.40
CA GLN A 60 -69.43 -35.84 -57.11
C GLN A 60 -68.01 -36.37 -56.92
N LEU A 61 -67.77 -37.64 -57.24
CA LEU A 61 -66.43 -38.23 -57.24
C LEU A 61 -65.50 -37.49 -58.20
N THR A 62 -65.98 -37.12 -59.39
CA THR A 62 -65.19 -36.38 -60.38
C THR A 62 -64.84 -34.98 -59.86
N ARG A 63 -65.78 -34.27 -59.22
CA ARG A 63 -65.48 -32.97 -58.58
C ARG A 63 -64.48 -33.13 -57.43
N HIS A 64 -64.62 -34.16 -56.62
CA HIS A 64 -63.71 -34.46 -55.51
C HIS A 64 -62.30 -34.80 -56.02
N MET A 65 -62.20 -35.68 -57.02
CA MET A 65 -60.95 -36.04 -57.69
C MET A 65 -60.32 -34.82 -58.36
N ARG A 66 -61.10 -33.96 -59.03
CA ARG A 66 -60.59 -32.69 -59.58
C ARG A 66 -60.08 -31.75 -58.50
N HIS A 67 -60.74 -31.70 -57.35
CA HIS A 67 -60.25 -30.89 -56.23
C HIS A 67 -58.96 -31.45 -55.66
N GLN A 68 -58.87 -32.77 -55.45
CA GLN A 68 -57.63 -33.44 -55.04
C GLN A 68 -56.52 -33.29 -56.06
N VAL A 69 -56.82 -33.35 -57.36
CA VAL A 69 -55.86 -33.08 -58.44
C VAL A 69 -55.43 -31.63 -58.41
N ALA A 70 -56.32 -30.65 -58.27
CA ALA A 70 -55.94 -29.24 -58.17
C ALA A 70 -55.14 -28.91 -56.90
N GLU A 71 -55.40 -29.59 -55.79
CA GLU A 71 -54.58 -29.49 -54.57
C GLU A 71 -53.21 -30.15 -54.74
N ALA A 72 -53.16 -31.32 -55.39
CA ALA A 72 -51.92 -32.01 -55.71
C ALA A 72 -51.10 -31.23 -56.75
N GLU A 73 -51.74 -30.61 -57.75
CA GLU A 73 -51.12 -29.73 -58.73
C GLU A 73 -50.55 -28.47 -58.06
N LYS A 74 -51.24 -27.85 -57.10
CA LYS A 74 -50.69 -26.72 -56.33
C LYS A 74 -49.51 -27.09 -55.44
N GLU A 75 -49.50 -28.31 -54.89
CA GLU A 75 -48.36 -28.82 -54.14
C GLU A 75 -47.23 -29.26 -55.08
N ALA A 76 -47.52 -29.71 -56.31
CA ALA A 76 -46.55 -30.08 -57.33
C ALA A 76 -45.96 -28.88 -58.11
N GLU A 77 -46.73 -27.79 -58.29
CA GLU A 77 -46.28 -26.52 -58.87
C GLU A 77 -45.10 -25.93 -58.08
N LYS A 78 -45.02 -26.23 -56.77
CA LYS A 78 -43.80 -26.09 -56.00
C LYS A 78 -42.89 -27.27 -56.34
N THR A 79 -42.21 -27.17 -57.49
CA THR A 79 -41.19 -28.17 -57.86
C THR A 79 -40.29 -28.49 -56.66
N ASP A 80 -40.01 -29.78 -56.42
CA ASP A 80 -39.17 -30.21 -55.29
C ASP A 80 -37.83 -29.47 -55.24
N PHE A 81 -37.34 -29.03 -56.41
CA PHE A 81 -36.17 -28.17 -56.59
C PHE A 81 -36.33 -26.75 -56.01
N ALA A 82 -37.48 -26.09 -56.20
CA ALA A 82 -37.74 -24.77 -55.60
C ALA A 82 -37.76 -24.85 -54.06
N ARG A 83 -38.33 -25.93 -53.52
CA ARG A 83 -38.36 -26.19 -52.07
C ARG A 83 -36.95 -26.49 -51.54
N LEU A 84 -36.14 -27.28 -52.26
CA LEU A 84 -34.75 -27.55 -51.91
C LEU A 84 -33.89 -26.27 -51.96
N GLY A 85 -34.09 -25.41 -52.96
CA GLY A 85 -33.39 -24.13 -53.08
C GLY A 85 -33.73 -23.16 -51.96
N ALA A 86 -35.00 -23.05 -51.58
CA ALA A 86 -35.44 -22.25 -50.42
C ALA A 86 -34.87 -22.78 -49.10
N HIS A 87 -34.86 -24.11 -48.91
CA HIS A 87 -34.27 -24.74 -47.73
C HIS A 87 -32.75 -24.60 -47.67
N ALA A 88 -32.06 -24.75 -48.81
CA ALA A 88 -30.61 -24.59 -48.86
C ALA A 88 -30.19 -23.12 -48.62
N THR A 89 -30.93 -22.15 -49.15
CA THR A 89 -30.71 -20.72 -48.87
C THR A 89 -31.01 -20.38 -47.41
N SER A 90 -32.03 -20.97 -46.78
CA SER A 90 -32.29 -20.78 -45.34
C SER A 90 -31.17 -21.36 -44.47
N ILE A 91 -30.60 -22.51 -44.82
CA ILE A 91 -29.45 -23.08 -44.11
C ILE A 91 -28.21 -22.19 -44.29
N LEU A 92 -27.94 -21.72 -45.51
CA LEU A 92 -26.80 -20.85 -45.78
C LEU A 92 -26.91 -19.50 -45.06
N THR A 93 -28.11 -18.92 -45.01
CA THR A 93 -28.36 -17.67 -44.28
C THR A 93 -28.27 -17.87 -42.77
N ALA A 94 -28.81 -18.96 -42.22
CA ALA A 94 -28.67 -19.33 -40.82
C ALA A 94 -27.20 -19.56 -40.41
N ALA A 95 -26.44 -20.26 -41.26
CA ALA A 95 -25.00 -20.47 -41.07
C ALA A 95 -24.21 -19.14 -41.14
N GLU A 96 -24.59 -18.22 -42.04
CA GLU A 96 -23.97 -16.89 -42.12
C GLU A 96 -24.26 -16.04 -40.88
N THR A 97 -25.49 -16.05 -40.37
CA THR A 97 -25.82 -15.39 -39.10
C THR A 97 -25.08 -16.00 -37.93
N GLN A 98 -24.98 -17.33 -37.86
CA GLN A 98 -24.22 -18.01 -36.81
C GLN A 98 -22.72 -17.69 -36.89
N ALA A 99 -22.15 -17.61 -38.10
CA ALA A 99 -20.76 -17.20 -38.30
C ALA A 99 -20.53 -15.74 -37.86
N LYS A 100 -21.43 -14.82 -38.22
CA LYS A 100 -21.37 -13.42 -37.77
C LYS A 100 -21.45 -13.31 -36.25
N ASP A 101 -22.35 -14.07 -35.62
CA ASP A 101 -22.49 -14.13 -34.17
C ASP A 101 -21.24 -14.70 -33.48
N LEU A 102 -20.62 -15.74 -34.05
CA LEU A 102 -19.37 -16.30 -33.52
C LEU A 102 -18.23 -15.29 -33.59
N VAL A 103 -18.09 -14.58 -34.72
CA VAL A 103 -17.08 -13.51 -34.87
C VAL A 103 -17.34 -12.36 -33.90
N ALA A 104 -18.60 -11.95 -33.73
CA ALA A 104 -18.97 -10.89 -32.79
C ALA A 104 -18.67 -11.29 -31.34
N LYS A 105 -19.09 -12.49 -30.91
CA LYS A 105 -18.80 -13.04 -29.57
C LYS A 105 -17.31 -13.17 -29.32
N ALA A 106 -16.57 -13.64 -30.31
CA ALA A 106 -15.12 -13.75 -30.20
C ALA A 106 -14.43 -12.38 -30.12
N GLY A 107 -14.93 -11.38 -30.86
CA GLY A 107 -14.47 -9.99 -30.75
C GLY A 107 -14.70 -9.40 -29.37
N THR A 108 -15.90 -9.57 -28.80
CA THR A 108 -16.21 -9.09 -27.44
C THR A 108 -15.38 -9.80 -26.38
N GLU A 109 -15.19 -11.12 -26.51
CA GLU A 109 -14.40 -11.91 -25.58
C GLU A 109 -12.91 -11.54 -25.64
N ALA A 110 -12.40 -11.25 -26.83
CA ALA A 110 -11.03 -10.83 -27.03
C ALA A 110 -10.75 -9.43 -26.42
N GLU A 111 -11.69 -8.49 -26.57
CA GLU A 111 -11.60 -7.19 -25.88
C GLU A 111 -11.72 -7.34 -24.36
N ARG A 112 -12.58 -8.25 -23.86
CA ARG A 112 -12.66 -8.58 -22.43
C ARG A 112 -11.32 -9.09 -21.89
N ILE A 113 -10.68 -10.04 -22.59
CA ILE A 113 -9.37 -10.59 -22.20
C ILE A 113 -8.28 -9.52 -22.20
N LYS A 114 -8.25 -8.63 -23.21
CA LYS A 114 -7.30 -7.51 -23.25
C LYS A 114 -7.51 -6.56 -22.07
N GLU A 115 -8.75 -6.22 -21.76
CA GLU A 115 -9.05 -5.28 -20.68
C GLU A 115 -8.74 -5.87 -19.31
N GLU A 116 -9.08 -7.14 -19.08
CA GLU A 116 -8.69 -7.87 -17.86
C GLU A 116 -7.17 -7.94 -17.72
N GLY A 117 -6.47 -8.23 -18.81
CA GLY A 117 -5.02 -8.26 -18.83
C GLY A 117 -4.37 -6.90 -18.54
N ARG A 118 -4.91 -5.82 -19.12
CA ARG A 118 -4.49 -4.45 -18.82
C ARG A 118 -4.73 -4.10 -17.36
N ARG A 119 -5.89 -4.48 -16.82
CA ARG A 119 -6.23 -4.27 -15.42
C ARG A 119 -5.26 -5.01 -14.50
N VAL A 120 -5.02 -6.30 -14.72
CA VAL A 120 -4.07 -7.09 -13.91
C VAL A 120 -2.66 -6.50 -13.99
N ALA A 121 -2.23 -6.05 -15.17
CA ALA A 121 -0.93 -5.39 -15.34
C ALA A 121 -0.85 -4.02 -14.65
N ALA A 122 -1.96 -3.27 -14.61
CA ALA A 122 -2.06 -2.00 -13.89
C ALA A 122 -2.07 -2.25 -12.37
N ASP A 123 -2.85 -3.22 -11.90
CA ASP A 123 -2.92 -3.64 -10.49
C ASP A 123 -1.55 -4.11 -10.00
N LEU A 124 -0.81 -4.89 -10.80
CA LEU A 124 0.55 -5.34 -10.46
C LEU A 124 1.52 -4.15 -10.32
N ARG A 125 1.47 -3.17 -11.22
CA ARG A 125 2.31 -1.97 -11.13
C ARG A 125 1.93 -1.10 -9.93
N ALA A 126 0.63 -0.93 -9.67
CA ALA A 126 0.13 -0.16 -8.53
C ALA A 126 0.51 -0.81 -7.19
N ALA A 127 0.38 -2.14 -7.09
CA ALA A 127 0.81 -2.90 -5.92
C ALA A 127 2.31 -2.76 -5.69
N ALA A 128 3.13 -2.89 -6.74
CA ALA A 128 4.58 -2.73 -6.63
C ALA A 128 5.00 -1.30 -6.27
N GLN A 129 4.27 -0.29 -6.75
CA GLN A 129 4.48 1.10 -6.35
C GLN A 129 4.19 1.30 -4.86
N THR A 130 3.08 0.74 -4.38
CA THR A 130 2.70 0.79 -2.96
C THR A 130 3.75 0.09 -2.09
N GLU A 131 4.18 -1.12 -2.47
CA GLU A 131 5.23 -1.86 -1.75
C GLU A 131 6.56 -1.09 -1.75
N ALA A 132 6.91 -0.44 -2.87
CA ALA A 132 8.10 0.39 -2.97
C ALA A 132 8.04 1.63 -2.07
N ASP A 133 6.88 2.26 -1.96
CA ASP A 133 6.66 3.39 -1.05
C ASP A 133 6.71 2.94 0.42
N ASP A 134 6.14 1.77 0.74
CA ASP A 134 6.23 1.17 2.07
C ASP A 134 7.68 0.85 2.47
N ILE A 135 8.47 0.26 1.55
CA ILE A 135 9.90 0.01 1.76
C ILE A 135 10.65 1.32 2.01
N ARG A 136 10.36 2.38 1.25
CA ARG A 136 10.98 3.70 1.45
C ARG A 136 10.62 4.30 2.80
N VAL A 137 9.35 4.23 3.20
CA VAL A 137 8.87 4.73 4.49
C VAL A 137 9.51 3.94 5.63
N ALA A 138 9.55 2.61 5.54
CA ALA A 138 10.20 1.74 6.52
C ALA A 138 11.71 2.02 6.62
N GLY A 139 12.40 2.21 5.49
CA GLY A 139 13.82 2.58 5.45
C GLY A 139 14.10 3.93 6.12
N LEU A 140 13.26 4.94 5.86
CA LEU A 140 13.35 6.24 6.52
C LEU A 140 13.05 6.17 8.03
N ALA A 141 12.09 5.34 8.43
CA ALA A 141 11.77 5.11 9.84
C ALA A 141 12.96 4.45 10.57
N ASN A 142 13.54 3.41 9.99
CA ASN A 142 14.73 2.74 10.53
C ASN A 142 15.93 3.70 10.62
N GLN A 143 16.16 4.53 9.59
CA GLN A 143 17.19 5.59 9.64
C GLN A 143 16.96 6.55 10.82
N ARG A 144 15.71 6.96 11.09
CA ARG A 144 15.39 7.86 12.22
C ARG A 144 15.63 7.17 13.55
N GLU A 145 15.21 5.92 13.70
CA GLU A 145 15.42 5.13 14.90
C GLU A 145 16.91 4.96 15.21
N LEU A 146 17.72 4.62 14.20
CA LEU A 146 19.17 4.51 14.36
C LEU A 146 19.81 5.84 14.82
N ARG A 147 19.36 6.97 14.25
CA ARG A 147 19.82 8.31 14.67
C ARG A 147 19.39 8.67 16.09
N GLU A 148 18.18 8.30 16.49
CA GLU A 148 17.69 8.53 17.85
C GLU A 148 18.47 7.69 18.86
N GLN A 149 18.66 6.40 18.58
CA GLN A 149 19.43 5.49 19.41
C GLN A 149 20.88 5.96 19.54
N ALA A 150 21.53 6.33 18.44
CA ALA A 150 22.88 6.89 18.48
C ALA A 150 22.98 8.21 19.26
N THR A 151 21.94 9.06 19.17
CA THR A 151 21.89 10.30 19.97
C THR A 151 21.77 9.98 21.46
N LYS A 152 20.97 8.98 21.82
CA LYS A 152 20.82 8.50 23.20
C LYS A 152 22.12 7.91 23.74
N ASP A 153 22.80 7.08 22.96
CA ASP A 153 24.05 6.44 23.35
C ASP A 153 25.19 7.47 23.47
N ALA A 154 25.28 8.42 22.53
CA ALA A 154 26.20 9.55 22.59
C ALA A 154 25.97 10.44 23.83
N ARG A 155 24.70 10.74 24.16
CA ARG A 155 24.36 11.51 25.38
C ARG A 155 24.73 10.75 26.64
N SER A 156 24.36 9.47 26.72
CA SER A 156 24.68 8.60 27.86
C SER A 156 26.19 8.54 28.11
N SER A 157 27.00 8.39 27.05
CA SER A 157 28.46 8.38 27.18
C SER A 157 29.01 9.69 27.76
N VAL A 158 28.58 10.84 27.23
CA VAL A 158 29.02 12.16 27.70
C VAL A 158 28.54 12.41 29.13
N ASP A 159 27.31 12.03 29.47
CA ASP A 159 26.76 12.22 30.81
C ASP A 159 27.48 11.35 31.85
N GLN A 160 27.83 10.10 31.51
CA GLN A 160 28.67 9.26 32.36
C GLN A 160 30.05 9.87 32.59
N ALA A 161 30.70 10.37 31.52
CA ALA A 161 32.00 11.03 31.64
C ALA A 161 31.92 12.31 32.48
N ARG A 162 30.84 13.10 32.34
CA ARG A 162 30.58 14.29 33.16
C ARG A 162 30.36 13.95 34.62
N GLN A 163 29.61 12.90 34.92
CA GLN A 163 29.41 12.43 36.29
C GLN A 163 30.73 11.97 36.92
N GLN A 164 31.54 11.20 36.18
CA GLN A 164 32.88 10.80 36.62
C GLN A 164 33.77 12.01 36.89
N ALA A 165 33.82 12.97 35.96
CA ALA A 165 34.58 14.20 36.15
C ALA A 165 34.12 15.01 37.38
N THR A 166 32.81 15.14 37.57
CA THR A 166 32.23 15.84 38.73
C THR A 166 32.59 15.14 40.04
N ASN A 167 32.52 13.80 40.07
CA ASN A 167 32.88 13.02 41.24
C ASN A 167 34.38 13.17 41.57
N ILE A 168 35.26 13.11 40.57
CA ILE A 168 36.70 13.33 40.76
C ILE A 168 36.94 14.73 41.33
N VAL A 169 36.37 15.78 40.72
CA VAL A 169 36.52 17.15 41.19
C VAL A 169 36.03 17.32 42.63
N SER A 170 34.86 16.77 42.97
CA SER A 170 34.31 16.84 44.32
C SER A 170 35.17 16.10 45.35
N GLN A 171 35.67 14.91 45.01
CA GLN A 171 36.57 14.14 45.87
C GLN A 171 37.91 14.85 46.08
N SER A 172 38.53 15.37 45.01
CA SER A 172 39.79 16.11 45.09
C SER A 172 39.62 17.40 45.90
N GLN A 173 38.50 18.12 45.76
CA GLN A 173 38.18 19.30 46.56
C GLN A 173 38.01 18.96 48.05
N THR A 174 37.26 17.91 48.37
CA THR A 174 37.04 17.48 49.75
C THR A 174 38.35 17.04 50.40
N HIS A 175 39.18 16.30 49.67
CA HIS A 175 40.49 15.87 50.15
C HIS A 175 41.43 17.05 50.40
N ALA A 176 41.48 18.02 49.48
CA ALA A 176 42.28 19.23 49.65
C ALA A 176 41.82 20.05 50.87
N GLN A 177 40.50 20.21 51.07
CA GLN A 177 39.94 20.89 52.24
C GLN A 177 40.26 20.16 53.55
N ALA A 178 40.13 18.83 53.57
CA ALA A 178 40.43 18.02 54.76
C ALA A 178 41.90 18.16 55.18
N VAL A 179 42.83 18.10 54.22
CA VAL A 179 44.26 18.24 54.54
C VAL A 179 44.62 19.66 54.92
N ALA A 180 44.02 20.68 54.30
CA ALA A 180 44.21 22.07 54.73
C ALA A 180 43.70 22.28 56.18
N ALA A 181 42.55 21.72 56.54
CA ALA A 181 42.01 21.79 57.90
C ALA A 181 42.89 21.04 58.92
N GLU A 182 43.38 19.85 58.56
CA GLU A 182 44.30 19.06 59.37
C GLU A 182 45.64 19.78 59.59
N ALA A 183 46.20 20.39 58.53
CA ALA A 183 47.42 21.17 58.59
C ALA A 183 47.27 22.39 59.52
N ASN A 184 46.15 23.14 59.40
CA ASN A 184 45.86 24.28 60.27
C ASN A 184 45.71 23.85 61.73
N THR A 185 45.01 22.74 61.98
CA THR A 185 44.82 22.21 63.34
C THR A 185 46.15 21.79 63.96
N ARG A 186 47.03 21.12 63.20
CA ARG A 186 48.37 20.74 63.66
C ARG A 186 49.27 21.94 63.91
N ALA A 187 49.23 22.94 63.04
CA ALA A 187 49.98 24.17 63.20
C ALA A 187 49.57 24.90 64.49
N GLU A 188 48.27 25.03 64.73
CA GLU A 188 47.72 25.66 65.93
C GLU A 188 48.04 24.87 67.21
N ALA A 189 47.91 23.54 67.19
CA ALA A 189 48.28 22.70 68.33
C ALA A 189 49.79 22.80 68.65
N THR A 190 50.64 22.86 67.63
CA THR A 190 52.09 23.05 67.80
C THR A 190 52.40 24.42 68.40
N ARG A 191 51.72 25.47 67.92
CA ARG A 191 51.85 26.83 68.44
C ARG A 191 51.43 26.91 69.92
N GLN A 192 50.28 26.35 70.27
CA GLN A 192 49.80 26.33 71.65
C GLN A 192 50.71 25.54 72.59
N SER A 193 51.22 24.39 72.14
CA SER A 193 52.20 23.60 72.90
C SER A 193 53.50 24.40 73.14
N ALA A 194 54.03 25.05 72.09
CA ALA A 194 55.21 25.90 72.19
C ALA A 194 55.00 27.08 73.15
N GLU A 195 53.84 27.75 73.08
CA GLU A 195 53.48 28.84 73.99
C GLU A 195 53.33 28.37 75.44
N ALA A 196 52.71 27.21 75.69
CA ALA A 196 52.56 26.64 77.02
C ALA A 196 53.91 26.26 77.63
N GLN A 197 54.79 25.62 76.85
CA GLN A 197 56.14 25.27 77.28
C GLN A 197 56.99 26.50 77.58
N ALA A 198 56.94 27.53 76.71
CA ALA A 198 57.62 28.80 76.94
C ALA A 198 57.16 29.48 78.24
N ARG A 199 55.84 29.50 78.51
CA ARG A 199 55.28 30.02 79.77
C ARG A 199 55.78 29.25 80.99
N GLN A 200 55.75 27.91 80.93
CA GLN A 200 56.23 27.06 82.03
C GLN A 200 57.71 27.30 82.35
N MET A 201 58.54 27.47 81.32
CA MET A 201 59.97 27.76 81.48
C MET A 201 60.24 29.15 82.07
N ILE A 202 59.49 30.17 81.65
CA ILE A 202 59.59 31.51 82.24
C ILE A 202 59.18 31.46 83.72
N GLU A 203 58.11 30.75 84.05
CA GLU A 203 57.63 30.62 85.42
C GLU A 203 58.62 29.85 86.31
N SER A 204 59.22 28.75 85.81
CA SER A 204 60.25 28.01 86.55
C SER A 204 61.51 28.87 86.76
N ALA A 205 61.94 29.61 85.73
CA ALA A 205 63.06 30.55 85.85
C ALA A 205 62.78 31.66 86.88
N GLN A 206 61.57 32.19 86.94
CA GLN A 206 61.16 33.19 87.94
C GLN A 206 61.15 32.60 89.37
N LYS A 207 60.65 31.37 89.55
CA LYS A 207 60.66 30.69 90.85
C LYS A 207 62.07 30.40 91.33
N GLU A 208 62.95 29.90 90.47
CA GLU A 208 64.34 29.57 90.82
C GLU A 208 65.17 30.83 91.11
N THR A 209 65.00 31.89 90.30
CA THR A 209 65.65 33.18 90.57
C THR A 209 65.18 33.79 91.89
N GLY A 210 63.88 33.75 92.19
CA GLY A 210 63.32 34.21 93.47
C GLY A 210 63.82 33.40 94.66
N ALA A 211 63.85 32.07 94.55
CA ALA A 211 64.36 31.19 95.60
C ALA A 211 65.85 31.42 95.87
N GLN A 212 66.65 31.66 94.82
CA GLN A 212 68.09 31.90 94.97
C GLN A 212 68.39 33.31 95.50
N GLN A 213 67.57 34.31 95.16
CA GLN A 213 67.61 35.63 95.80
C GLN A 213 67.25 35.55 97.28
N ALA A 214 66.21 34.79 97.64
CA ALA A 214 65.81 34.60 99.04
C ALA A 214 66.92 33.91 99.85
N LYS A 215 67.54 32.84 99.33
CA LYS A 215 68.71 32.21 99.96
C LYS A 215 69.88 33.18 100.11
N GLY A 216 70.16 33.98 99.08
CA GLY A 216 71.19 35.02 99.14
C GLY A 216 70.91 36.10 100.20
N GLN A 217 69.64 36.50 100.36
CA GLN A 217 69.20 37.44 101.39
C GLN A 217 69.26 36.82 102.79
N GLU A 218 68.84 35.58 102.96
CA GLU A 218 68.87 34.87 104.23
C GLU A 218 70.32 34.66 104.70
N GLN A 219 71.21 34.20 103.82
CA GLN A 219 72.63 34.08 104.11
C GLN A 219 73.29 35.44 104.41
N ALA A 220 72.90 36.50 103.69
CA ALA A 220 73.37 37.85 103.99
C ALA A 220 72.86 38.33 105.36
N SER A 221 71.60 38.06 105.71
CA SER A 221 71.01 38.43 107.00
C SER A 221 71.61 37.65 108.17
N ALA A 222 71.86 36.35 107.99
CA ALA A 222 72.56 35.50 108.95
C ALA A 222 74.02 35.95 109.12
N ALA A 223 74.69 36.35 108.03
CA ALA A 223 76.03 36.93 108.07
C ALA A 223 76.05 38.31 108.77
N ILE A 224 75.02 39.13 108.64
CA ILE A 224 74.90 40.42 109.37
C ILE A 224 74.67 40.16 110.87
N ALA A 225 73.82 39.19 111.22
CA ALA A 225 73.56 38.81 112.61
C ALA A 225 74.80 38.19 113.28
N SER A 226 75.61 37.43 112.55
CA SER A 226 76.90 36.93 113.06
C SER A 226 78.00 38.01 113.05
N ALA A 227 77.98 38.96 112.10
CA ALA A 227 78.91 40.10 112.04
C ALA A 227 78.76 41.09 113.20
N GLN A 228 77.59 41.17 113.84
CA GLN A 228 77.42 41.91 115.09
C GLN A 228 78.21 41.29 116.27
N LYS A 229 78.67 40.04 116.16
CA LYS A 229 79.44 39.34 117.21
C LYS A 229 80.96 39.36 117.02
N GLU A 230 81.50 39.64 115.83
CA GLU A 230 82.94 39.51 115.51
C GLU A 230 83.43 40.58 114.51
N ALA A 231 83.46 41.86 114.89
CA ALA A 231 83.47 42.97 113.93
C ALA A 231 84.77 43.24 113.11
N ASP A 232 85.99 42.91 113.57
CA ASP A 232 87.20 43.51 112.94
C ASP A 232 87.98 42.63 111.94
N THR A 233 87.94 41.28 112.02
CA THR A 233 88.58 40.42 111.00
C THR A 233 87.60 39.92 109.93
N LEU A 234 86.31 40.19 110.11
CA LEU A 234 85.22 39.58 109.33
C LEU A 234 84.81 40.40 108.10
N VAL A 235 85.03 41.72 108.10
CA VAL A 235 84.58 42.63 107.02
C VAL A 235 85.19 42.32 105.65
N SER A 236 86.44 41.85 105.59
CA SER A 236 87.11 41.49 104.33
C SER A 236 86.66 40.12 103.79
N ARG A 237 86.39 39.15 104.69
CA ARG A 237 85.92 37.80 104.34
C ARG A 237 84.43 37.80 103.96
N ALA A 238 83.59 38.50 104.72
CA ALA A 238 82.15 38.62 104.48
C ALA A 238 81.83 39.34 103.16
N LYS A 239 82.58 40.39 102.79
CA LYS A 239 82.42 41.04 101.48
C LYS A 239 82.78 40.11 100.32
N LYS A 240 83.79 39.26 100.48
CA LYS A 240 84.21 38.28 99.46
C LYS A 240 83.24 37.11 99.33
N GLU A 241 82.66 36.64 100.45
CA GLU A 241 81.65 35.58 100.47
C GLU A 241 80.28 36.05 99.97
N ALA A 242 79.80 37.24 100.37
CA ALA A 242 78.55 37.81 99.85
C ALA A 242 78.65 38.11 98.34
N ALA A 243 79.81 38.60 97.88
CA ALA A 243 80.08 38.74 96.44
C ALA A 243 80.13 37.38 95.75
N GLY A 244 80.71 36.36 96.38
CA GLY A 244 80.76 34.99 95.87
C GLY A 244 79.38 34.33 95.73
N VAL A 245 78.51 34.48 96.73
CA VAL A 245 77.13 33.98 96.69
C VAL A 245 76.31 34.71 95.64
N ARG A 246 76.42 36.05 95.54
CA ARG A 246 75.73 36.81 94.47
C ARG A 246 76.22 36.43 93.08
N THR A 247 77.53 36.23 92.91
CA THR A 247 78.10 35.82 91.64
C THR A 247 77.63 34.42 91.25
N LYS A 248 77.59 33.48 92.20
CA LYS A 248 77.05 32.12 91.98
C LYS A 248 75.55 32.17 91.64
N ALA A 249 74.76 32.94 92.38
CA ALA A 249 73.33 33.12 92.10
C ALA A 249 73.08 33.74 90.71
N GLN A 250 73.90 34.71 90.30
CA GLN A 250 73.85 35.29 88.95
C GLN A 250 74.29 34.30 87.87
N GLN A 251 75.31 33.48 88.12
CA GLN A 251 75.77 32.46 87.18
C GLN A 251 74.73 31.36 86.97
N GLU A 252 74.09 30.89 88.05
CA GLU A 252 73.02 29.88 87.96
C GLU A 252 71.79 30.45 87.27
N ALA A 253 71.38 31.69 87.59
CA ALA A 253 70.29 32.37 86.89
C ALA A 253 70.58 32.54 85.39
N ALA A 254 71.82 32.94 85.03
CA ALA A 254 72.24 33.06 83.65
C ALA A 254 72.23 31.69 82.93
N ALA A 255 72.63 30.61 83.60
CA ALA A 255 72.62 29.26 83.04
C ALA A 255 71.19 28.75 82.77
N ILE A 256 70.25 29.04 83.67
CA ILE A 256 68.82 28.69 83.49
C ILE A 256 68.22 29.48 82.31
N VAL A 257 68.46 30.79 82.24
CA VAL A 257 67.99 31.62 81.13
C VAL A 257 68.62 31.19 79.80
N ALA A 258 69.89 30.77 79.79
CA ALA A 258 70.55 30.23 78.61
C ALA A 258 69.89 28.93 78.13
N LYS A 259 69.62 27.97 79.04
CA LYS A 259 68.89 26.74 78.71
C LYS A 259 67.48 27.02 78.19
N ALA A 260 66.77 27.95 78.81
CA ALA A 260 65.43 28.35 78.37
C ALA A 260 65.45 28.93 76.94
N ARG A 261 66.49 29.70 76.58
CA ARG A 261 66.66 30.20 75.21
C ARG A 261 66.97 29.08 74.22
N GLU A 262 67.86 28.17 74.57
CA GLU A 262 68.21 27.03 73.69
C GLU A 262 66.99 26.13 73.43
N GLU A 263 66.20 25.83 74.46
CA GLU A 263 64.97 25.03 74.34
C GLU A 263 63.92 25.77 73.48
N SER A 264 63.74 27.07 73.69
CA SER A 264 62.85 27.90 72.87
C SER A 264 63.28 27.95 71.40
N GLU A 265 64.58 28.03 71.11
CA GLU A 265 65.11 28.00 69.74
C GLU A 265 64.92 26.61 69.09
N ARG A 266 65.11 25.52 69.85
CA ARG A 266 64.80 24.16 69.37
C ARG A 266 63.32 23.99 69.04
N ILE A 267 62.42 24.51 69.86
CA ILE A 267 60.98 24.45 69.60
C ILE A 267 60.61 25.30 68.38
N ALA A 268 61.15 26.51 68.26
CA ALA A 268 60.90 27.40 67.12
C ALA A 268 61.37 26.76 65.80
N THR A 269 62.53 26.10 65.80
CA THR A 269 63.05 25.38 64.63
C THR A 269 62.23 24.12 64.29
N ALA A 270 61.77 23.38 65.30
CA ALA A 270 60.87 22.25 65.11
C ALA A 270 59.50 22.69 64.54
N ALA A 271 58.93 23.77 65.06
CA ALA A 271 57.68 24.34 64.55
C ALA A 271 57.81 24.80 63.09
N LYS A 272 58.93 25.45 62.73
CA LYS A 272 59.21 25.84 61.34
C LYS A 272 59.33 24.63 60.42
N THR A 273 60.06 23.60 60.83
CA THR A 273 60.20 22.36 60.05
C THR A 273 58.85 21.68 59.82
N ASN A 274 58.01 21.59 60.86
CA ASN A 274 56.66 21.02 60.76
C ASN A 274 55.76 21.84 59.82
N HIS A 275 55.88 23.17 59.85
CA HIS A 275 55.16 24.06 58.94
C HIS A 275 55.62 23.87 57.48
N ASP A 276 56.92 23.83 57.24
CA ASP A 276 57.49 23.61 55.90
C ASP A 276 57.05 22.25 55.33
N GLN A 277 57.01 21.20 56.17
CA GLN A 277 56.47 19.89 55.79
C GLN A 277 54.97 19.93 55.48
N ALA A 278 54.18 20.71 56.23
CA ALA A 278 52.75 20.88 55.96
C ALA A 278 52.51 21.60 54.62
N ILE A 279 53.28 22.66 54.34
CA ILE A 279 53.24 23.36 53.04
C ILE A 279 53.60 22.40 51.91
N ALA A 280 54.65 21.60 52.07
CA ALA A 280 55.06 20.62 51.06
C ALA A 280 53.93 19.61 50.74
N ARG A 281 53.24 19.09 51.76
CA ARG A 281 52.09 18.19 51.58
C ARG A 281 50.90 18.87 50.89
N ILE A 282 50.62 20.14 51.23
CA ILE A 282 49.56 20.91 50.57
C ILE A 282 49.88 21.08 49.08
N ASN A 283 51.11 21.42 48.74
CA ASN A 283 51.55 21.57 47.36
C ASN A 283 51.46 20.24 46.58
N GLU A 284 51.84 19.12 47.20
CA GLU A 284 51.72 17.79 46.60
C GLU A 284 50.26 17.43 46.27
N ILE A 285 49.33 17.71 47.19
CA ILE A 285 47.91 17.46 46.98
C ILE A 285 47.33 18.39 45.91
N GLN A 286 47.75 19.66 45.88
CA GLN A 286 47.34 20.57 44.81
C GLN A 286 47.83 20.10 43.44
N ALA A 287 49.08 19.62 43.35
CA ALA A 287 49.60 19.05 42.11
C ALA A 287 48.81 17.80 41.68
N LYS A 288 48.50 16.91 42.62
CA LYS A 288 47.68 15.72 42.35
C LYS A 288 46.25 16.08 41.93
N ALA A 289 45.63 17.04 42.61
CA ALA A 289 44.30 17.53 42.24
C ALA A 289 44.29 18.16 40.84
N SER A 290 45.33 18.92 40.46
CA SER A 290 45.49 19.45 39.11
C SER A 290 45.63 18.33 38.08
N GLN A 291 46.41 17.29 38.38
CA GLN A 291 46.58 16.14 37.50
C GLN A 291 45.26 15.36 37.33
N ASP A 292 44.50 15.17 38.41
CA ASP A 292 43.19 14.50 38.38
C ASP A 292 42.18 15.31 37.56
N MET A 293 42.20 16.64 37.67
CA MET A 293 41.39 17.55 36.85
C MET A 293 41.77 17.47 35.37
N ASP A 294 43.06 17.48 35.04
CA ASP A 294 43.54 17.33 33.67
C ASP A 294 43.13 15.98 33.07
N GLN A 295 43.23 14.90 33.85
CA GLN A 295 42.81 13.58 33.40
C GLN A 295 41.29 13.49 33.23
N ALA A 296 40.51 14.07 34.14
CA ALA A 296 39.05 14.17 34.00
C ALA A 296 38.65 14.96 32.74
N SER A 297 39.34 16.07 32.45
CA SER A 297 39.14 16.85 31.24
C SER A 297 39.47 16.05 29.97
N LYS A 298 40.60 15.33 29.95
CA LYS A 298 40.96 14.43 28.85
C LYS A 298 39.93 13.33 28.63
N ASN A 299 39.48 12.68 29.71
CA ASN A 299 38.46 11.64 29.63
C ASN A 299 37.13 12.19 29.09
N LEU A 300 36.75 13.40 29.50
CA LEU A 300 35.58 14.09 28.96
C LEU A 300 35.74 14.37 27.47
N GLN A 301 36.89 14.90 27.04
CA GLN A 301 37.19 15.16 25.63
C GLN A 301 37.18 13.87 24.80
N GLU A 302 37.75 12.78 25.30
CA GLU A 302 37.70 11.47 24.63
C GLU A 302 36.27 10.95 24.52
N SER A 303 35.46 11.12 25.57
CA SER A 303 34.05 10.74 25.52
C SER A 303 33.25 11.61 24.54
N THR A 304 33.53 12.91 24.43
CA THR A 304 32.88 13.76 23.42
C THR A 304 33.25 13.33 22.00
N VAL A 305 34.53 13.01 21.75
CA VAL A 305 34.97 12.50 20.44
C VAL A 305 34.33 11.15 20.14
N LYS A 306 34.24 10.23 21.11
CA LYS A 306 33.53 8.95 20.95
C LYS A 306 32.05 9.16 20.65
N ALA A 307 31.40 10.10 21.34
CA ALA A 307 30.00 10.45 21.13
C ALA A 307 29.75 11.08 19.75
N GLU A 308 30.68 11.90 19.25
CA GLU A 308 30.65 12.43 17.88
C GLU A 308 30.82 11.29 16.87
N LYS A 309 31.77 10.38 17.09
CA LYS A 309 31.96 9.22 16.24
C LYS A 309 30.73 8.31 16.18
N ILE A 310 30.08 8.04 17.31
CA ILE A 310 28.81 7.28 17.34
C ILE A 310 27.74 7.95 16.48
N ARG A 311 27.64 9.28 16.54
CA ARG A 311 26.69 10.04 15.70
C ARG A 311 27.07 9.98 14.23
N GLU A 312 28.36 10.11 13.89
CA GLU A 312 28.85 10.01 12.52
C GLU A 312 28.60 8.61 11.93
N ASP A 313 28.98 7.56 12.66
CA ASP A 313 28.75 6.17 12.25
C ASP A 313 27.25 5.92 12.02
N ALA A 314 26.38 6.40 12.90
CA ALA A 314 24.93 6.30 12.73
C ALA A 314 24.37 7.11 11.55
N LEU A 315 24.97 8.25 11.21
CA LEU A 315 24.62 9.00 10.00
C LEU A 315 24.98 8.20 8.75
N THR A 316 26.21 7.67 8.69
CA THR A 316 26.67 6.89 7.55
C THR A 316 25.84 5.62 7.37
N GLU A 317 25.55 4.90 8.46
CA GLU A 317 24.75 3.69 8.43
C GLU A 317 23.28 4.00 8.11
N GLY A 318 22.74 5.08 8.67
CA GLY A 318 21.40 5.55 8.32
C GLY A 318 21.26 5.93 6.84
N ASP A 319 22.29 6.55 6.25
CA ASP A 319 22.32 6.84 4.83
C ASP A 319 22.42 5.57 3.97
N LYS A 320 23.20 4.56 4.40
CA LYS A 320 23.23 3.24 3.74
C LYS A 320 21.85 2.61 3.73
N VAL A 321 21.20 2.49 4.89
CA VAL A 321 19.84 1.92 5.01
C VAL A 321 18.86 2.64 4.09
N ARG A 322 18.91 3.98 4.04
CA ARG A 322 18.08 4.76 3.11
C ARG A 322 18.37 4.44 1.66
N THR A 323 19.65 4.35 1.27
CA THR A 323 20.04 4.04 -0.11
C THR A 323 19.68 2.61 -0.52
N GLU A 324 19.83 1.65 0.39
CA GLU A 324 19.47 0.25 0.20
C GLU A 324 17.95 0.10 0.03
N ALA A 325 17.16 0.73 0.91
CA ALA A 325 15.71 0.77 0.79
C ALA A 325 15.26 1.43 -0.53
N ALA A 326 15.91 2.52 -0.95
CA ALA A 326 15.61 3.16 -2.23
C ALA A 326 15.92 2.24 -3.42
N ARG A 327 17.04 1.51 -3.37
CA ARG A 327 17.43 0.54 -4.41
C ARG A 327 16.51 -0.67 -4.42
N GLU A 328 16.10 -1.18 -3.27
CA GLU A 328 15.15 -2.29 -3.18
C GLU A 328 13.78 -1.89 -3.74
N ALA A 329 13.28 -0.71 -3.37
CA ALA A 329 12.05 -0.15 -3.92
C ALA A 329 12.11 0.00 -5.45
N GLU A 330 13.22 0.50 -5.99
CA GLU A 330 13.41 0.62 -7.45
C GLU A 330 13.51 -0.76 -8.15
N ASN A 331 14.15 -1.74 -7.50
CA ASN A 331 14.18 -3.12 -8.00
C ASN A 331 12.78 -3.74 -8.04
N ARG A 332 11.95 -3.54 -7.00
CA ARG A 332 10.56 -4.02 -6.93
C ARG A 332 9.72 -3.46 -8.08
N ILE A 333 9.78 -2.15 -8.28
CA ILE A 333 9.13 -1.46 -9.40
C ILE A 333 9.62 -2.04 -10.72
N SER A 334 10.94 -2.15 -10.92
CA SER A 334 11.53 -2.64 -12.17
C SER A 334 11.13 -4.09 -12.49
N VAL A 335 11.06 -4.96 -11.48
CA VAL A 335 10.59 -6.35 -11.65
C VAL A 335 9.11 -6.37 -12.02
N ALA A 336 8.26 -5.63 -11.32
CA ALA A 336 6.83 -5.57 -11.62
C ALA A 336 6.54 -4.97 -13.00
N HIS A 337 7.28 -3.92 -13.40
CA HIS A 337 7.18 -3.35 -14.75
C HIS A 337 7.55 -4.37 -15.83
N ARG A 338 8.63 -5.14 -15.64
CA ARG A 338 9.02 -6.21 -16.55
C ARG A 338 7.96 -7.31 -16.60
N GLN A 339 7.45 -7.77 -15.46
CA GLN A 339 6.38 -8.77 -15.40
C GLN A 339 5.10 -8.30 -16.09
N ALA A 340 4.69 -7.05 -15.86
CA ALA A 340 3.53 -6.45 -16.50
C ALA A 340 3.72 -6.25 -18.01
N ALA A 341 4.95 -6.00 -18.48
CA ALA A 341 5.28 -5.95 -19.90
C ALA A 341 5.20 -7.34 -20.55
N MET A 342 5.80 -8.36 -19.92
CA MET A 342 5.72 -9.76 -20.37
C MET A 342 4.27 -10.27 -20.42
N MET A 343 3.44 -9.91 -19.42
CA MET A 343 2.02 -10.23 -19.40
C MET A 343 1.28 -9.61 -20.58
N LYS A 344 1.57 -8.33 -20.86
CA LYS A 344 0.99 -7.61 -22.00
C LYS A 344 1.40 -8.28 -23.33
N GLU A 345 2.67 -8.59 -23.51
CA GLU A 345 3.18 -9.26 -24.72
C GLU A 345 2.51 -10.63 -24.92
N ARG A 346 2.44 -11.45 -23.86
CA ARG A 346 1.75 -12.75 -23.90
C ARG A 346 0.27 -12.63 -24.28
N LEU A 347 -0.42 -11.59 -23.83
CA LEU A 347 -1.81 -11.34 -24.18
C LEU A 347 -1.97 -10.85 -25.63
N GLU A 348 -1.03 -10.05 -26.12
CA GLU A 348 -1.00 -9.63 -27.53
C GLU A 348 -0.74 -10.82 -28.46
N GLU A 349 0.16 -11.73 -28.09
CA GLU A 349 0.39 -13.00 -28.80
C GLU A 349 -0.86 -13.89 -28.80
N GLN A 350 -1.50 -14.08 -27.64
CA GLN A 350 -2.74 -14.87 -27.53
C GLN A 350 -3.86 -14.26 -28.37
N TYR A 351 -3.98 -12.94 -28.37
CA TYR A 351 -4.95 -12.23 -29.20
C TYR A 351 -4.65 -12.40 -30.68
N ALA A 352 -3.41 -12.22 -31.10
CA ALA A 352 -2.99 -12.39 -32.49
C ALA A 352 -3.27 -13.82 -32.98
N TRP A 353 -2.94 -14.82 -32.15
CA TRP A 353 -3.20 -16.23 -32.44
C TRP A 353 -4.70 -16.54 -32.55
N ARG A 354 -5.52 -16.06 -31.61
CA ARG A 354 -6.99 -16.22 -31.65
C ARG A 354 -7.60 -15.53 -32.87
N LYS A 355 -7.10 -14.34 -33.22
CA LYS A 355 -7.54 -13.60 -34.40
C LYS A 355 -7.24 -14.40 -35.67
N GLU A 356 -6.03 -14.90 -35.83
CA GLU A 356 -5.64 -15.71 -36.98
C GLU A 356 -6.45 -17.02 -37.07
N GLN A 357 -6.70 -17.68 -35.93
CA GLN A 357 -7.57 -18.86 -35.88
C GLN A 357 -8.98 -18.55 -36.39
N LEU A 358 -9.59 -17.46 -35.91
CA LEU A 358 -10.93 -17.04 -36.34
C LEU A 358 -10.96 -16.64 -37.81
N GLU A 359 -9.94 -15.94 -38.31
CA GLU A 359 -9.83 -15.59 -39.73
C GLU A 359 -9.77 -16.84 -40.61
N ARG A 360 -9.02 -17.87 -40.19
CA ARG A 360 -8.97 -19.17 -40.89
C ARG A 360 -10.31 -19.91 -40.85
N GLU A 361 -10.99 -19.93 -39.70
CA GLU A 361 -12.31 -20.55 -39.55
C GLU A 361 -13.37 -19.85 -40.42
N VAL A 362 -13.38 -18.51 -40.43
CA VAL A 362 -14.27 -17.72 -41.28
C VAL A 362 -13.98 -17.97 -42.75
N ALA A 363 -12.70 -18.01 -43.16
CA ALA A 363 -12.32 -18.33 -44.54
C ALA A 363 -12.79 -19.73 -44.95
N ALA A 364 -12.65 -20.74 -44.07
CA ALA A 364 -13.14 -22.10 -44.32
C ALA A 364 -14.67 -22.15 -44.44
N LEU A 365 -15.40 -21.41 -43.60
CA LEU A 365 -16.86 -21.30 -43.67
C LEU A 365 -17.31 -20.62 -44.97
N LEU A 366 -16.61 -19.56 -45.41
CA LEU A 366 -16.89 -18.89 -46.68
C LEU A 366 -16.61 -19.80 -47.88
N GLN A 367 -15.52 -20.57 -47.86
CA GLN A 367 -15.21 -21.54 -48.90
C GLN A 367 -16.28 -22.65 -48.97
N ARG A 368 -16.73 -23.15 -47.80
CA ARG A 368 -17.83 -24.14 -47.73
C ARG A 368 -19.15 -23.55 -48.24
N LYS A 369 -19.43 -22.28 -47.95
CA LYS A 369 -20.59 -21.56 -48.51
C LYS A 369 -20.50 -21.51 -50.04
N ALA A 370 -19.35 -21.12 -50.58
CA ALA A 370 -19.14 -21.04 -52.02
C ALA A 370 -19.27 -22.40 -52.72
N SER A 371 -18.74 -23.48 -52.12
CA SER A 371 -18.87 -24.82 -52.70
C SER A 371 -20.31 -25.33 -52.67
N VAL A 372 -21.07 -25.09 -51.60
CA VAL A 372 -22.50 -25.42 -51.53
C VAL A 372 -23.29 -24.59 -52.53
N GLN A 373 -22.98 -23.30 -52.70
CA GLN A 373 -23.61 -22.47 -53.73
C GLN A 373 -23.31 -22.99 -55.15
N ALA A 374 -22.08 -23.41 -55.44
CA ALA A 374 -21.73 -24.02 -56.72
C ALA A 374 -22.44 -25.37 -56.92
N GLN A 375 -22.54 -26.22 -55.89
CA GLN A 375 -23.30 -27.47 -55.95
C GLN A 375 -24.79 -27.22 -56.21
N LEU A 376 -25.39 -26.22 -55.57
CA LEU A 376 -26.76 -25.81 -55.83
C LEU A 376 -26.93 -25.24 -57.25
N GLY A 377 -25.93 -24.49 -57.75
CA GLY A 377 -25.87 -24.03 -59.13
C GLY A 377 -25.84 -25.19 -60.12
N ASN A 378 -24.94 -26.15 -59.93
CA ASN A 378 -24.86 -27.35 -60.78
C ASN A 378 -26.15 -28.18 -60.73
N LEU A 379 -26.79 -28.30 -59.56
CA LEU A 379 -28.09 -28.99 -59.45
C LEU A 379 -29.22 -28.22 -60.15
N ARG A 380 -29.16 -26.89 -60.12
CA ARG A 380 -30.08 -26.03 -60.88
C ARG A 380 -29.86 -26.19 -62.38
N ASP A 381 -28.61 -26.18 -62.84
CA ASP A 381 -28.27 -26.34 -64.25
C ASP A 381 -28.66 -27.74 -64.74
N LEU A 382 -28.40 -28.79 -63.95
CA LEU A 382 -28.86 -30.16 -64.22
C LEU A 382 -30.40 -30.26 -64.26
N ALA A 383 -31.10 -29.52 -63.43
CA ALA A 383 -32.57 -29.48 -63.45
C ALA A 383 -33.09 -28.69 -64.68
N GLU A 384 -32.41 -27.62 -65.10
CA GLU A 384 -32.73 -26.88 -66.33
C GLU A 384 -32.39 -27.72 -67.59
N GLU A 385 -31.29 -28.47 -67.60
CA GLU A 385 -30.89 -29.40 -68.67
C GLU A 385 -31.82 -30.62 -68.74
N ALA A 386 -32.17 -31.23 -67.60
CA ALA A 386 -33.17 -32.31 -67.55
C ALA A 386 -34.55 -31.85 -68.07
N LYS A 387 -34.90 -30.58 -67.85
CA LYS A 387 -36.12 -29.96 -68.42
C LYS A 387 -36.01 -29.70 -69.93
N GLN A 388 -34.79 -29.54 -70.47
CA GLN A 388 -34.55 -29.36 -71.91
C GLN A 388 -34.42 -30.69 -72.67
N ASP A 389 -33.71 -31.67 -72.09
CA ASP A 389 -33.48 -32.99 -72.68
C ASP A 389 -34.71 -33.90 -72.60
N PHE A 390 -35.58 -33.65 -71.64
CA PHE A 390 -36.89 -34.30 -71.52
C PHE A 390 -37.99 -33.24 -71.38
N PRO A 391 -38.42 -32.60 -72.48
CA PRO A 391 -39.52 -31.62 -72.44
C PRO A 391 -40.83 -32.24 -71.92
N ASP A 392 -40.96 -33.57 -72.01
CA ASP A 392 -42.13 -34.37 -71.60
C ASP A 392 -41.85 -35.40 -70.48
N ALA A 393 -40.73 -35.30 -69.73
CA ALA A 393 -40.50 -36.18 -68.55
C ALA A 393 -40.72 -35.49 -67.20
N ASP A 394 -41.50 -34.42 -67.19
CA ASP A 394 -42.46 -34.28 -66.11
C ASP A 394 -43.65 -35.17 -66.50
N PRO A 395 -44.01 -36.23 -65.75
CA PRO A 395 -45.17 -37.05 -66.08
C PRO A 395 -46.49 -36.26 -66.13
N PHE A 396 -46.47 -34.95 -65.84
CA PHE A 396 -47.64 -34.06 -65.87
C PHE A 396 -47.43 -32.67 -66.50
N ALA A 397 -46.37 -32.40 -67.27
CA ALA A 397 -46.27 -31.11 -67.96
C ALA A 397 -47.01 -31.13 -69.31
N GLU A 398 -48.30 -30.80 -69.33
CA GLU A 398 -48.96 -30.40 -70.58
C GLU A 398 -48.78 -28.90 -70.87
N GLU A 399 -48.50 -28.62 -72.14
CA GLU A 399 -48.21 -27.34 -72.75
C GLU A 399 -49.36 -26.31 -72.61
N HIS A 400 -49.05 -25.10 -72.12
CA HIS A 400 -49.86 -23.92 -72.40
C HIS A 400 -49.03 -22.84 -73.09
N LYS A 401 -49.32 -22.63 -74.38
CA LYS A 401 -48.76 -21.56 -75.20
C LYS A 401 -49.37 -20.20 -74.84
N GLU A 402 -48.46 -19.34 -74.38
CA GLU A 402 -48.39 -17.87 -74.41
C GLU A 402 -49.60 -17.04 -74.87
N GLN A 403 -50.02 -16.11 -74.02
CA GLN A 403 -50.35 -14.75 -74.45
C GLN A 403 -49.60 -13.70 -73.61
N LYS A 404 -48.82 -12.87 -74.30
CA LYS A 404 -48.06 -11.73 -73.80
C LYS A 404 -48.97 -10.61 -73.30
N LYS A 405 -48.64 -10.02 -72.14
CA LYS A 405 -48.74 -8.57 -71.90
C LYS A 405 -47.64 -8.10 -70.94
N ALA A 406 -47.07 -6.95 -71.28
CA ALA A 406 -45.89 -6.31 -70.70
C ALA A 406 -46.26 -5.43 -69.46
N PRO A 407 -45.35 -4.62 -68.88
CA PRO A 407 -44.99 -4.72 -67.46
C PRO A 407 -45.57 -3.64 -66.54
N ALA A 408 -45.40 -3.96 -65.25
CA ALA A 408 -45.75 -3.26 -64.01
C ALA A 408 -45.56 -1.73 -63.97
N ALA A 409 -46.59 -1.05 -63.47
CA ALA A 409 -46.52 0.28 -62.86
C ALA A 409 -46.45 0.16 -61.33
N LYS A 410 -45.68 1.09 -60.74
CA LYS A 410 -45.30 1.22 -59.33
C LYS A 410 -46.46 1.65 -58.43
N GLU A 411 -46.47 1.10 -57.21
CA GLU A 411 -47.02 1.73 -55.99
C GLU A 411 -46.27 1.09 -54.80
N LYS A 412 -45.53 1.79 -53.92
CA LYS A 412 -45.94 2.79 -52.90
C LYS A 412 -47.22 2.33 -52.18
N ALA A 413 -47.35 2.22 -50.88
CA ALA A 413 -46.55 2.61 -49.72
C ALA A 413 -47.16 1.92 -48.48
N ALA A 414 -46.41 1.84 -47.37
CA ALA A 414 -46.95 2.10 -46.04
C ALA A 414 -45.79 2.18 -45.02
N ASP A 415 -45.44 3.41 -44.71
CA ASP A 415 -44.77 3.83 -43.48
C ASP A 415 -45.73 3.63 -42.29
N PRO A 416 -45.23 3.41 -41.07
CA PRO A 416 -45.52 4.46 -40.10
C PRO A 416 -44.31 4.80 -39.21
N ASP A 417 -43.85 6.02 -39.38
CA ASP A 417 -43.10 6.77 -38.39
C ASP A 417 -44.09 7.38 -37.37
N ALA A 418 -43.99 6.98 -36.10
CA ALA A 418 -44.46 7.81 -34.99
C ALA A 418 -43.83 7.38 -33.66
N ASP A 419 -42.97 8.29 -33.19
CA ASP A 419 -42.92 8.81 -31.82
C ASP A 419 -42.06 8.11 -30.75
N ARG A 420 -40.99 8.84 -30.40
CA ARG A 420 -40.64 9.34 -29.05
C ARG A 420 -40.40 8.27 -27.97
N THR A 421 -39.26 8.23 -27.27
CA THR A 421 -38.68 9.33 -26.48
C THR A 421 -37.23 9.00 -26.08
N ARG A 422 -36.38 10.02 -26.18
CA ARG A 422 -35.11 10.14 -25.44
C ARG A 422 -35.38 10.19 -23.94
N VAL A 423 -34.57 9.49 -23.14
CA VAL A 423 -34.33 9.87 -21.73
C VAL A 423 -32.82 9.93 -21.50
N ARG A 424 -32.34 11.16 -21.34
CA ARG A 424 -31.23 11.54 -20.46
C ARG A 424 -31.83 12.57 -19.49
N PRO A 425 -31.42 12.60 -18.22
CA PRO A 425 -30.54 13.70 -17.85
C PRO A 425 -29.45 13.31 -16.85
N ALA A 426 -28.40 14.13 -16.84
CA ALA A 426 -27.41 14.23 -15.78
C ALA A 426 -27.71 15.47 -14.91
N ASN A 427 -27.20 15.43 -13.67
CA ASN A 427 -26.94 16.50 -12.70
C ASN A 427 -28.09 17.07 -11.84
N GLN A 428 -28.06 16.69 -10.53
CA GLN A 428 -27.78 17.50 -9.31
C GLN A 428 -27.91 19.04 -9.38
N PRO A 429 -28.10 19.78 -8.24
CA PRO A 429 -27.85 19.42 -6.82
C PRO A 429 -28.91 19.91 -5.81
N ALA A 430 -28.77 19.52 -4.53
CA ALA A 430 -28.90 20.34 -3.30
C ALA A 430 -29.28 19.47 -2.09
N GLY A 431 -28.34 19.24 -1.17
CA GLY A 431 -28.66 19.23 0.26
C GLY A 431 -28.65 20.68 0.78
N PRO A 432 -28.82 20.95 2.08
CA PRO A 432 -28.93 20.05 3.23
C PRO A 432 -30.23 20.28 4.03
N GLU A 433 -30.53 19.43 5.03
CA GLU A 433 -31.02 19.89 6.34
C GLU A 433 -31.15 18.71 7.32
N GLU A 434 -30.28 18.73 8.33
CA GLU A 434 -30.45 18.05 9.60
C GLU A 434 -31.50 18.77 10.45
N LYS A 435 -32.31 18.01 11.22
CA LYS A 435 -32.37 18.04 12.71
C LYS A 435 -33.72 17.51 13.22
N THR A 436 -33.64 16.46 14.05
CA THR A 436 -34.26 16.26 15.39
C THR A 436 -34.04 14.77 15.73
N THR A 437 -33.14 14.31 16.62
CA THR A 437 -33.05 14.49 18.09
C THR A 437 -34.41 14.29 18.79
N VAL A 438 -34.63 13.51 19.86
CA VAL A 438 -33.79 12.83 20.87
C VAL A 438 -34.67 11.80 21.66
N ILE A 439 -34.04 10.90 22.45
CA ILE A 439 -34.50 10.29 23.75
C ILE A 439 -35.65 9.24 23.63
N GLU A 440 -35.60 8.03 24.22
CA GLU A 440 -34.97 7.48 25.44
C GLU A 440 -34.01 6.31 25.21
#